data_AF-A0A9P7A3W4-F1
#
_entry.id   AF-A0A9P7A3W4-F1
#
_cell.length_a   1.000
_cell.length_b   1.000
_cell.length_c   1.000
_cell.angle_alpha   90.00
_cell.angle_beta   90.00
_cell.angle_gamma   90.00
#
_symmetry.space_group_name_H-M   'P 1'
#
loop_
_entity.id
_entity.type
_entity.pdbx_description
1 polymer ?
#
loop_
_entity_poly.entity_id
_entity_poly.type
_entity_poly.pdbx_seq_one_letter_code
_entity_poly.pdbx_strand_id
1 'polypeptide(L)' 'MVANAGRILVKPMIDCASSIPMCTGRFCLRVAAQAMTKQGCGRRIIISASSVAGKNVFALNGIYCASKTAIRSRT' A
#
# COMPACT_ATOMS: atom_id res chain seq x y z
N MET A 1 7.74 12.58 2.63
CA MET A 1 8.11 11.15 2.63
C MET A 1 7.24 10.44 1.61
N VAL A 2 7.79 9.49 0.86
CA VAL A 2 7.06 8.75 -0.20
C VAL A 2 7.09 7.27 0.14
N ALA A 3 5.92 6.66 0.33
CA ALA A 3 5.77 5.22 0.53
C ALA A 3 5.54 4.54 -0.83
N ASN A 4 6.64 4.22 -1.53
CA ASN A 4 6.62 3.67 -2.90
C ASN A 4 6.90 2.16 -2.99
N ALA A 5 7.50 1.56 -1.95
CA ALA A 5 7.87 0.14 -1.99
C ALA A 5 6.63 -0.75 -2.17
N GLY A 6 6.69 -1.63 -3.16
CA GLY A 6 5.64 -2.60 -3.45
C GLY A 6 6.11 -3.66 -4.44
N ARG A 7 5.49 -4.83 -4.41
CA ARG A 7 5.75 -5.94 -5.33
C ARG A 7 4.44 -6.37 -5.97
N ILE A 8 4.50 -6.73 -7.24
CA ILE A 8 3.39 -7.34 -7.96
C ILE A 8 3.49 -8.87 -7.86
N LEU A 9 2.36 -9.52 -7.62
CA LEU A 9 2.20 -10.96 -7.68
C LEU A 9 1.10 -11.28 -8.68
N VAL A 10 1.48 -11.96 -9.77
CA VAL A 10 0.58 -12.33 -10.88
C VAL A 10 0.37 -13.83 -10.82
N LYS A 11 -0.66 -14.27 -10.08
CA LYS A 11 -1.03 -15.68 -9.91
C LYS A 11 -2.52 -15.79 -9.56
N PRO A 12 -3.15 -16.95 -9.83
CA PRO A 12 -4.48 -17.24 -9.30
C PRO A 12 -4.51 -17.04 -7.78
N MET A 13 -5.58 -16.45 -7.24
CA MET A 13 -5.67 -16.19 -5.80
C MET A 13 -5.55 -17.48 -4.96
N ILE A 14 -6.02 -18.61 -5.50
CA ILE A 14 -5.95 -19.91 -4.84
C ILE A 14 -4.51 -20.43 -4.65
N ASP A 15 -3.60 -20.04 -5.53
CA ASP A 15 -2.19 -20.47 -5.50
C ASP A 15 -1.31 -19.58 -4.58
N CYS A 16 -1.89 -18.59 -3.91
CA CYS A 16 -1.15 -17.55 -3.20
C CYS A 16 -1.09 -17.73 -1.67
N ALA A 17 -1.44 -18.92 -1.16
CA ALA A 17 -1.74 -19.21 0.26
C ALA A 17 -0.71 -18.71 1.32
N SER A 18 0.58 -18.56 0.99
CA SER A 18 1.63 -18.16 1.93
C SER A 18 2.34 -16.85 1.60
N SER A 19 2.07 -16.25 0.44
CA SER A 19 2.78 -15.04 -0.03
C SER A 19 1.84 -13.83 -0.06
N ILE A 20 1.35 -13.44 1.11
CA ILE A 20 0.61 -12.18 1.25
C ILE A 20 1.62 -11.05 0.98
N PRO A 21 1.46 -10.23 -0.07
CA PRO A 21 2.25 -9.01 -0.24
C PRO A 21 1.81 -8.06 0.88
N MET A 22 2.45 -8.22 2.03
CA MET A 22 2.15 -7.49 3.23
C MET A 22 2.33 -6.01 2.91
N CYS A 23 1.31 -5.21 3.22
CA CYS A 23 1.29 -3.76 3.03
C CYS A 23 2.35 -3.12 3.94
N THR A 24 3.63 -3.25 3.59
CA THR A 24 4.78 -2.68 4.30
C THR A 24 4.63 -1.17 4.47
N GLY A 25 3.93 -0.53 3.52
CA GLY A 25 3.50 0.86 3.63
C GLY A 25 2.77 1.20 4.93
N ARG A 26 1.97 0.29 5.52
CA ARG A 26 1.24 0.55 6.78
C ARG A 26 2.18 0.83 7.95
N PHE A 27 3.29 0.10 8.04
CA PHE A 27 4.24 0.26 9.14
C PHE A 27 5.01 1.58 8.96
N CYS A 28 5.53 1.82 7.75
CA CYS A 28 6.24 3.06 7.43
C CYS A 28 5.35 4.29 7.64
N LEU A 29 4.07 4.24 7.24
CA LEU A 29 3.10 5.32 7.44
C LEU A 29 2.87 5.62 8.92
N ARG A 30 2.74 4.59 9.76
CA ARG A 30 2.55 4.77 11.21
C ARG A 30 3.77 5.42 11.87
N VAL A 31 4.96 4.91 11.59
CA VAL A 31 6.21 5.44 12.17
C VAL A 31 6.43 6.89 11.70
N ALA A 32 6.22 7.15 10.41
CA ALA A 32 6.35 8.48 9.84
C ALA A 32 5.32 9.46 10.41
N ALA A 33 4.06 9.05 10.56
CA ALA A 33 3.02 9.88 11.18
C ALA A 33 3.40 10.24 12.61
N GLN A 34 3.85 9.28 13.43
CA GLN A 34 4.29 9.54 14.80
C GLN A 34 5.48 10.51 14.85
N ALA A 35 6.48 10.34 13.97
CA ALA A 35 7.62 11.24 13.89
C ALA A 35 7.21 12.66 13.48
N MET A 36 6.31 12.80 12.50
CA MET A 36 5.81 14.09 12.03
C MET A 36 4.92 14.79 13.06
N THR A 37 4.05 14.06 13.77
CA THR A 37 3.25 14.63 14.88
C THR A 37 4.15 15.17 15.99
N LYS A 38 5.22 14.44 16.35
CA LYS A 38 6.20 14.87 17.35
C LYS A 38 7.00 16.11 16.92
N GLN A 39 7.25 16.26 15.62
CA GLN A 39 8.00 17.41 15.08
C GLN A 39 7.19 18.71 15.02
N GLY A 40 5.86 18.67 15.21
CA GLY A 40 4.98 19.85 15.26
C GLY A 40 4.86 20.66 13.96
N CYS A 41 5.71 20.40 12.96
CA CYS A 41 5.71 21.05 11.66
C CYS A 41 4.80 20.29 10.69
N GLY A 42 3.48 20.52 10.79
CA GLY A 42 2.49 19.91 9.91
C GLY A 42 2.60 20.46 8.48
N ARG A 43 3.46 19.90 7.62
CA ARG A 43 3.59 20.38 6.22
C ARG A 43 3.84 19.33 5.14
N ARG A 44 3.96 18.02 5.43
CA ARG A 44 4.06 17.01 4.35
C ARG A 44 3.07 15.86 4.53
N ILE A 45 2.08 15.83 3.65
CA ILE A 45 1.22 14.67 3.41
C ILE A 45 2.13 13.49 3.07
N ILE A 46 1.93 12.34 3.71
CA ILE A 46 2.68 11.12 3.31
C ILE A 46 2.10 10.64 1.99
N ILE A 47 2.89 10.73 0.93
CA ILE A 47 2.47 10.33 -0.41
C ILE A 47 2.62 8.81 -0.51
N SER A 48 1.49 8.09 -0.59
CA SER A 48 1.50 6.65 -0.79
C SER A 48 1.30 6.30 -2.26
N ALA A 49 2.18 5.47 -2.83
CA ALA A 49 2.07 5.06 -4.22
C ALA A 49 0.98 4.00 -4.40
N SER A 50 -0.16 4.40 -4.96
CA SER A 50 -1.20 3.47 -5.43
C SER A 50 -1.05 3.17 -6.94
N SER A 51 -1.92 2.32 -7.49
CA SER A 51 -1.94 1.94 -8.91
C SER A 51 -3.36 2.03 -9.47
N VAL A 52 -3.51 2.04 -10.79
CA VAL A 52 -4.81 1.89 -11.48
C VAL A 52 -5.48 0.57 -11.09
N ALA A 53 -4.69 -0.45 -10.72
CA ALA A 53 -5.16 -1.70 -10.12
C ALA A 53 -5.90 -1.54 -8.78
N GLY A 54 -5.80 -0.39 -8.12
CA GLY A 54 -6.61 -0.05 -6.94
C GLY A 54 -7.97 0.58 -7.28
N LYS A 55 -8.26 0.81 -8.57
CA LYS A 55 -9.55 1.32 -9.07
C LYS A 55 -10.36 0.22 -9.75
N ASN A 56 -9.68 -0.62 -10.54
CA ASN A 56 -10.28 -1.71 -11.31
C ASN A 56 -9.63 -3.05 -10.91
N VAL A 57 -10.41 -4.12 -10.97
CA VAL A 57 -9.92 -5.48 -10.73
C VAL A 57 -9.33 -6.03 -12.03
N PHE A 58 -8.12 -6.58 -11.95
CA PHE A 58 -7.46 -7.27 -13.06
C PHE A 58 -7.37 -8.77 -12.77
N ALA A 59 -7.72 -9.61 -13.75
CA ALA A 59 -7.61 -11.06 -13.65
C ALA A 59 -6.16 -11.47 -13.30
N LEU A 60 -6.01 -12.52 -12.48
CA LEU A 60 -4.71 -13.03 -11.97
C LEU A 60 -3.90 -12.04 -11.11
N ASN A 61 -4.44 -10.84 -10.83
CA ASN A 61 -3.80 -9.81 -10.02
C ASN A 61 -4.62 -9.44 -8.79
N GLY A 62 -5.55 -10.31 -8.36
CA GLY A 62 -6.52 -10.00 -7.30
C GLY A 62 -5.90 -9.49 -6.00
N ILE A 63 -4.82 -10.13 -5.54
CA ILE A 63 -4.12 -9.76 -4.30
C ILE A 63 -3.40 -8.40 -4.44
N TYR A 64 -2.77 -8.17 -5.60
CA TYR A 64 -2.15 -6.87 -5.88
C TYR A 64 -3.20 -5.75 -5.96
N CYS A 65 -4.32 -5.98 -6.65
CA CYS A 65 -5.42 -5.02 -6.73
C CYS A 65 -5.96 -4.69 -5.33
N ALA A 66 -6.25 -5.71 -4.52
CA ALA A 66 -6.71 -5.55 -3.14
C ALA A 66 -5.73 -4.71 -2.30
N SER A 67 -4.42 -4.96 -2.43
CA SER A 67 -3.38 -4.19 -1.72
C SER A 67 -3.36 -2.71 -2.12
N LYS A 68 -3.56 -2.39 -3.41
CA LYS A 68 -3.58 -1.01 -3.93
C LYS A 68 -4.89 -0.28 -3.62
N THR A 69 -6.00 -1.00 -3.56
CA THR A 69 -7.28 -0.50 -3.03
C THR A 69 -7.16 -0.14 -1.55
N ALA A 70 -6.50 -0.98 -0.74
CA ALA A 70 -6.29 -0.72 0.69
C ALA A 70 -5.38 0.49 0.96
N ILE A 71 -4.43 0.78 0.06
CA ILE A 71 -3.65 2.03 0.13
C ILE A 71 -4.54 3.23 -0.22
N ARG A 72 -5.35 3.10 -1.27
CA ARG A 72 -6.23 4.18 -1.78
C ARG A 72 -7.35 4.55 -0.80
N SER A 73 -7.92 3.60 -0.07
CA SER A 73 -8.95 3.89 0.95
C SER A 73 -8.39 4.59 2.20
N ARG A 74 -7.07 4.67 2.32
CA ARG A 74 -6.38 5.15 3.53
C ARG A 74 -5.70 6.50 3.34
N THR A 75 -5.40 6.87 2.10
CA THR A 75 -4.99 8.22 1.68
C THR A 75 -6.21 9.10 1.51
#